data_AF-A0A7Y9NB00-F1
#
_entry.id   AF-A0A7Y9NB00-F1
#
_cell.length_a   1.000
_cell.length_b   1.000
_cell.length_c   1.000
_cell.angle_alpha   90.00
_cell.angle_beta   90.00
_cell.angle_gamma   90.00
#
_symmetry.space_group_name_H-M   'P 1'
#
loop_
_entity.id
_entity.type
_entity.pdbx_description
1 polymer ?
#
loop_
_entity_poly.entity_id
_entity_poly.type
_entity_poly.pdbx_seq_one_letter_code
_entity_poly.pdbx_strand_id
1 'polypeptide(L)' 'MKIEPAALPSIADLSGREREVVAGLMRGLTNKQIGHELGISHRTVEIHRARAMRKLRTPTLAALLSLVLPHRNEFPRGG' A
#
# COMPACT_ATOMS: atom_id res chain seq x y z
N MET A 1 5.60 -28.82 -4.00
CA MET A 1 5.49 -27.85 -5.12
C MET A 1 6.18 -26.58 -4.66
N LYS A 2 7.30 -26.24 -5.28
CA LYS A 2 8.17 -25.12 -4.88
C LYS A 2 7.43 -23.82 -5.13
N ILE A 3 7.25 -23.00 -4.10
CA ILE A 3 6.79 -21.63 -4.26
C ILE A 3 8.02 -20.86 -4.75
N GLU A 4 8.25 -20.83 -6.06
CA GLU A 4 9.22 -19.91 -6.63
C GLU A 4 8.68 -18.50 -6.40
N PRO A 5 9.39 -17.61 -5.68
CA PRO A 5 8.97 -16.23 -5.55
C PRO A 5 9.24 -15.58 -6.91
N ALA A 6 8.32 -15.78 -7.86
CA ALA A 6 8.18 -14.92 -9.01
C ALA A 6 8.17 -13.51 -8.45
N ALA A 7 9.25 -12.76 -8.67
CA ALA A 7 9.53 -11.49 -8.04
C ALA A 7 8.30 -10.59 -8.16
N LEU A 8 7.47 -10.60 -7.11
CA LEU A 8 6.29 -9.77 -7.03
C LEU A 8 6.80 -8.33 -7.06
N PRO A 9 6.13 -7.42 -7.78
CA PRO A 9 6.52 -6.01 -7.81
C PRO A 9 6.78 -5.56 -6.37
N SER A 10 8.04 -5.24 -6.08
CA SER A 10 8.46 -5.07 -4.69
C SER A 10 7.90 -3.76 -4.18
N ILE A 11 7.32 -3.79 -3.00
CA ILE A 11 6.85 -2.59 -2.29
C ILE A 11 8.01 -1.62 -1.98
N ALA A 12 9.24 -2.08 -2.13
CA ALA A 12 10.45 -1.29 -2.20
C ALA A 12 10.39 -0.18 -3.28
N ASP A 13 9.67 -0.40 -4.38
CA ASP A 13 9.54 0.54 -5.52
C ASP A 13 8.51 1.66 -5.26
N LEU A 14 7.66 1.49 -4.25
CA LEU A 14 6.76 2.55 -3.79
C LEU A 14 7.56 3.66 -3.11
N SER A 15 7.19 4.90 -3.42
CA SER A 15 7.67 6.06 -2.68
C SER A 15 7.14 6.02 -1.25
N GLY A 16 7.84 6.65 -0.30
CA GLY A 16 7.46 6.63 1.13
C GLY A 16 5.98 6.98 1.34
N ARG A 17 5.47 8.00 0.64
CA ARG A 17 4.04 8.40 0.71
C ARG A 17 3.07 7.34 0.18
N GLU A 18 3.43 6.63 -0.88
CA GLU A 18 2.62 5.54 -1.44
C GLU A 18 2.58 4.37 -0.45
N ARG A 19 3.74 4.04 0.15
CA ARG A 19 3.86 3.00 1.16
C ARG A 19 3.01 3.33 2.40
N GLU A 20 3.03 4.57 2.86
CA GLU A 20 2.24 4.97 4.03
C GLU A 20 0.72 4.86 3.78
N VAL A 21 0.27 5.25 2.58
CA VAL A 21 -1.14 5.07 2.19
C VAL A 21 -1.52 3.59 2.18
N VAL A 22 -0.67 2.75 1.60
CA VAL A 22 -0.91 1.30 1.58
C VAL A 22 -0.87 0.71 2.99
N ALA A 23 0.02 1.18 3.87
CA ALA A 23 0.09 0.79 5.27
C ALA A 23 -1.23 1.06 5.99
N GLY A 24 -1.78 2.26 5.81
CA GLY A 24 -3.06 2.63 6.41
C GLY A 24 -4.22 1.77 5.89
N LEU A 25 -4.24 1.47 4.59
CA LEU A 25 -5.22 0.56 4.00
C LEU A 25 -5.13 -0.86 4.59
N MET A 26 -3.91 -1.37 4.81
CA MET A 26 -3.69 -2.67 5.47
C MET A 26 -4.16 -2.69 6.93
N ARG A 27 -4.09 -1.55 7.62
CA ARG A 27 -4.63 -1.39 8.98
C ARG A 27 -6.16 -1.32 9.00
N GLY A 28 -6.83 -1.32 7.85
CA GLY A 28 -8.27 -1.13 7.74
C GLY A 28 -8.72 0.33 7.90
N LEU A 29 -7.79 1.29 7.77
CA LEU A 29 -8.12 2.71 7.83
C LEU A 29 -8.82 3.13 6.53
N THR A 30 -9.80 4.03 6.68
CA THR A 30 -10.46 4.67 5.54
C THR A 30 -9.54 5.71 4.88
N ASN A 31 -9.76 6.03 3.61
CA ASN A 31 -9.00 7.09 2.92
C ASN A 31 -8.97 8.42 3.69
N LYS A 32 -10.04 8.71 4.45
CA LYS A 32 -10.13 9.91 5.30
C LYS A 32 -9.20 9.83 6.51
N GLN A 33 -9.15 8.69 7.20
CA GLN A 33 -8.24 8.47 8.33
C GLN A 33 -6.79 8.45 7.89
N ILE A 34 -6.48 7.79 6.77
CA ILE A 34 -5.15 7.78 6.17
C ILE A 34 -4.72 9.21 5.81
N GLY A 35 -5.63 9.98 5.22
CA GLY A 35 -5.36 11.38 4.93
C GLY A 35 -5.04 12.17 6.19
N HIS A 36 -5.83 11.98 7.25
CA HIS A 36 -5.58 12.62 8.54
C HIS A 36 -4.23 12.22 9.15
N GLU A 37 -3.88 10.94 9.13
CA GLU A 37 -2.62 10.42 9.68
C GLU A 37 -1.40 10.93 8.90
N LEU A 38 -1.52 11.08 7.58
CA LEU A 38 -0.46 11.55 6.70
C LEU A 38 -0.42 13.08 6.51
N GLY A 39 -1.36 13.81 7.10
CA GLY A 39 -1.51 15.24 6.94
C GLY A 39 -1.89 15.67 5.52
N ILE A 40 -2.59 14.82 4.76
CA ILE A 40 -3.03 15.07 3.38
C ILE A 40 -4.53 14.86 3.22
N SER A 41 -5.14 15.47 2.20
CA SER A 41 -6.55 15.23 1.89
C SER A 41 -6.81 13.80 1.42
N HIS A 42 -7.98 13.25 1.74
CA HIS A 42 -8.44 11.94 1.24
C HIS A 42 -8.34 11.83 -0.29
N ARG A 43 -8.57 12.93 -1.02
CA ARG A 43 -8.40 13.01 -2.47
C ARG A 43 -6.95 12.74 -2.90
N THR A 44 -5.98 13.23 -2.13
CA THR A 44 -4.55 12.97 -2.34
C THR A 44 -4.20 11.52 -2.03
N VAL A 45 -4.82 10.92 -1.01
CA VAL A 45 -4.70 9.48 -0.71
C VAL A 45 -5.16 8.65 -1.91
N GLU A 46 -6.27 9.01 -2.56
CA GLU A 46 -6.73 8.32 -3.77
C GLU A 46 -5.73 8.41 -4.93
N ILE A 47 -5.12 9.59 -5.14
CA ILE A 47 -4.08 9.77 -6.16
C ILE A 47 -2.86 8.90 -5.85
N HIS A 48 -2.39 8.88 -4.61
CA HIS A 48 -1.28 8.03 -4.19
C HIS A 48 -1.62 6.55 -4.34
N ARG A 49 -2.84 6.14 -3.99
CA ARG A 49 -3.31 4.76 -4.17
C ARG A 49 -3.33 4.38 -5.65
N ALA A 50 -3.85 5.24 -6.52
CA ALA A 50 -3.87 4.99 -7.96
C ALA A 50 -2.45 4.87 -8.55
N ARG A 51 -1.50 5.69 -8.09
CA ARG A 51 -0.09 5.60 -8.48
C ARG A 51 0.56 4.32 -7.96
N ALA A 52 0.35 3.98 -6.70
CA ALA A 52 0.83 2.73 -6.10
C ALA A 52 0.29 1.51 -6.86
N MET A 53 -1.02 1.51 -7.17
CA MET A 53 -1.67 0.44 -7.95
C MET A 53 -1.12 0.34 -9.37
N ARG A 54 -0.81 1.47 -10.03
CA ARG A 54 -0.14 1.47 -11.34
C ARG A 54 1.27 0.90 -11.26
N LYS A 55 2.07 1.30 -10.26
CA LYS A 55 3.43 0.78 -10.04
C LYS A 55 3.44 -0.72 -9.77
N LEU A 56 2.58 -1.15 -8.84
CA LEU A 56 2.44 -2.56 -8.46
C LEU A 56 1.63 -3.40 -9.48
N ARG A 57 1.15 -2.77 -10.56
CA ARG A 57 0.29 -3.40 -11.59
C ARG A 57 -0.91 -4.14 -11.01
N THR A 58 -1.47 -3.65 -9.92
CA THR A 58 -2.60 -4.29 -9.24
C THR A 58 -3.92 -3.63 -9.65
N PRO A 59 -4.89 -4.40 -10.19
CA PRO A 59 -6.16 -3.85 -10.65
C PRO A 59 -7.14 -3.53 -9.51
N THR A 60 -6.99 -4.16 -8.34
CA THR A 60 -7.92 -4.03 -7.22
C THR A 60 -7.19 -3.84 -5.89
N LEU A 61 -7.90 -3.24 -4.92
CA LEU A 61 -7.38 -3.07 -3.57
C LEU A 61 -7.04 -4.43 -2.94
N ALA A 62 -7.87 -5.46 -3.16
CA ALA A 62 -7.63 -6.81 -2.67
C ALA A 62 -6.34 -7.42 -3.25
N ALA A 63 -6.06 -7.22 -4.54
CA ALA A 63 -4.82 -7.67 -5.15
C ALA A 63 -3.61 -6.93 -4.56
N LEU A 64 -3.73 -5.61 -4.36
CA LEU A 64 -2.70 -4.81 -3.70
C LEU A 64 -2.45 -5.31 -2.28
N LEU A 65 -3.51 -5.50 -1.48
CA LEU A 65 -3.42 -6.02 -0.11
C LEU A 65 -2.81 -7.43 -0.08
N SER A 66 -3.17 -8.31 -1.00
CA SER A 66 -2.61 -9.67 -1.09
C SER A 66 -1.11 -9.65 -1.38
N LEU A 67 -0.66 -8.66 -2.17
CA LEU A 67 0.75 -8.45 -2.49
C LEU A 67 1.53 -7.89 -1.30
N VAL A 68 0.92 -7.00 -0.51
CA VAL A 68 1.61 -6.35 0.63
C VAL A 68 1.47 -7.08 1.97
N LEU A 69 0.46 -7.93 2.12
CA LEU A 69 0.22 -8.80 3.28
C LEU A 69 1.46 -9.59 3.72
N PRO A 70 2.20 -10.29 2.85
CA PRO A 70 3.41 -11.00 3.25
C PRO A 70 4.52 -10.07 3.78
N HIS A 71 4.48 -8.79 3.45
CA HIS A 71 5.44 -7.78 3.85
C HIS A 71 4.93 -6.87 4.99
N ARG A 72 3.90 -7.30 5.74
CA ARG A 72 3.32 -6.55 6.88
C ARG A 72 4.38 -6.06 7.88
N ASN A 73 5.53 -6.74 7.96
CA ASN A 73 6.60 -6.38 8.89
C ASN A 73 7.46 -5.18 8.43
N GLU A 74 7.39 -4.79 7.16
CA GLU A 74 8.16 -3.68 6.57
C GLU A 74 7.41 -2.34 6.64
N PHE A 75 6.13 -2.38 6.96
CA PHE A 75 5.35 -1.17 7.17
C PHE A 75 5.50 -0.73 8.63
N PRO A 76 5.79 0.56 8.88
CA PRO A 76 5.83 1.06 10.23
C PRO A 76 4.47 0.78 10.87
N ARG A 77 4.47 0.05 11.99
CA ARG A 77 3.31 0.00 12.87
C ARG A 77 3.28 1.38 13.51
N GLY A 78 2.30 2.20 13.13
CA GLY A 78 2.13 3.54 13.68
C GLY A 78 2.22 3.43 15.20
N GLY A 79 3.03 4.31 15.78
CA GLY A 79 3.29 4.35 17.22
C GLY A 79 2.04 4.59 18.04
#